data_AF-A0A8H5JKB6-F1
#
_entry.id   AF-A0A8H5JKB6-F1
#
_cell.length_a   1.000
_cell.length_b   1.000
_cell.length_c   1.000
_cell.angle_alpha   90.00
_cell.angle_beta   90.00
_cell.angle_gamma   90.00
#
_symmetry.space_group_name_H-M   'P 1'
#
loop_
_entity.id
_entity.type
_entity.pdbx_description
1 polymer ?
#
loop_
_entity_poly.entity_id
_entity_poly.type
_entity_poly.pdbx_seq_one_letter_code
_entity_poly.pdbx_strand_id
1 'polypeptide(L)'
;MGVEKQVDFWADLKIEDDLAWIKTNITIHGVASIARTHLEHDNWREQAKLALELKPLICEASFRDISQVNAMKQHFHDARITLWVNTLDSVASPGFTDSAALEDPGAVWGRLLRAGFSAIQTDKMAALRSFLDTLH
;
A
#
# COMPACT_ATOMS: atom_id res chain seq x y z
N MET A 1 21.74 -6.05 -21.50
CA MET A 1 20.54 -6.72 -20.98
C MET A 1 20.49 -6.38 -19.51
N GLY A 2 19.60 -5.50 -19.12
CA GLY A 2 19.66 -4.87 -17.82
C GLY A 2 18.59 -5.39 -16.86
N VAL A 3 18.94 -5.43 -15.58
CA VAL A 3 18.11 -5.91 -14.47
C VAL A 3 17.08 -4.86 -14.01
N GLU A 4 17.09 -3.65 -14.58
CA GLU A 4 16.17 -2.55 -14.24
C GLU A 4 14.68 -2.91 -14.38
N LYS A 5 14.34 -3.94 -15.17
CA LYS A 5 12.96 -4.45 -15.31
C LYS A 5 12.62 -5.59 -14.33
N GLN A 6 13.54 -5.95 -13.45
CA GLN A 6 13.41 -7.05 -12.48
C GLN A 6 13.60 -6.56 -11.03
N VAL A 7 13.82 -5.26 -10.84
CA VAL A 7 14.04 -4.63 -9.55
C VAL A 7 13.03 -3.51 -9.39
N ASP A 8 12.26 -3.57 -8.31
CA ASP A 8 11.41 -2.47 -7.85
C ASP A 8 12.16 -1.70 -6.77
N PHE A 9 12.12 -0.37 -6.82
CA PHE A 9 12.71 0.48 -5.79
C PHE A 9 11.67 0.82 -4.74
N TRP A 10 11.88 0.37 -3.50
CA TRP A 10 11.05 0.74 -2.36
C TRP A 10 11.69 1.89 -1.59
N ALA A 11 10.91 2.91 -1.26
CA ALA A 11 11.33 4.00 -0.38
C ALA A 11 10.22 4.49 0.56
N ASP A 12 10.67 5.02 1.68
CA ASP A 12 9.84 5.70 2.66
C ASP A 12 9.62 7.15 2.21
N LEU A 13 8.35 7.59 2.04
CA LEU A 13 8.02 8.92 1.55
C LEU A 13 7.36 9.73 2.67
N LYS A 14 8.12 10.63 3.30
CA LYS A 14 7.67 11.40 4.48
C LYS A 14 7.62 12.90 4.23
N ILE A 15 8.58 13.41 3.47
CA ILE A 15 8.78 14.86 3.24
C ILE A 15 9.00 15.18 1.76
N GLU A 16 8.91 16.47 1.43
CA GLU A 16 9.12 16.97 0.06
C GLU A 16 10.54 16.69 -0.47
N ASP A 17 11.55 16.65 0.41
CA ASP A 17 12.91 16.31 0.00
C ASP A 17 13.02 14.85 -0.48
N ASP A 18 12.28 13.92 0.14
CA ASP A 18 12.20 12.53 -0.31
C ASP A 18 11.60 12.46 -1.73
N LEU A 19 10.51 13.20 -1.95
CA LEU A 19 9.85 13.30 -3.26
C LEU A 19 10.82 13.82 -4.34
N ALA A 20 11.51 14.93 -4.05
CA ALA A 20 12.47 15.55 -4.96
C ALA A 20 13.63 14.60 -5.27
N TRP A 21 14.13 13.89 -4.26
CA TRP A 21 15.21 12.94 -4.41
C TRP A 21 14.81 11.73 -5.26
N ILE A 22 13.64 11.13 -5.00
CA ILE A 22 13.14 9.97 -5.78
C ILE A 22 12.89 10.35 -7.23
N LYS A 23 12.28 11.51 -7.49
CA LYS A 23 12.08 12.02 -8.86
C LYS A 23 13.41 12.15 -9.58
N THR A 24 14.41 12.76 -8.94
CA THR A 24 15.71 13.06 -9.56
C THR A 24 16.56 11.81 -9.79
N ASN A 25 16.50 10.82 -8.89
CA ASN A 25 17.47 9.73 -8.88
C ASN A 25 16.90 8.37 -9.30
N ILE A 26 15.58 8.17 -9.28
CA ILE A 26 14.96 6.87 -9.54
C ILE A 26 14.08 6.92 -10.78
N THR A 27 13.12 7.85 -10.81
CA THR A 27 12.12 7.88 -11.89
C THR A 27 12.74 8.11 -13.27
N ILE A 28 13.88 8.82 -13.33
CA ILE A 28 14.66 9.06 -14.55
C ILE A 28 15.19 7.77 -15.20
N HIS A 29 15.32 6.68 -14.44
CA HIS A 29 15.84 5.41 -14.92
C HIS A 29 14.75 4.45 -15.40
N GLY A 30 13.47 4.86 -15.33
CA GLY A 30 12.34 4.01 -15.73
C GLY A 30 12.15 2.78 -14.84
N VAL A 31 12.73 2.79 -13.64
CA VAL A 31 12.57 1.75 -12.62
C VAL A 31 11.20 1.90 -11.96
N ALA A 32 10.47 0.80 -11.78
CA ALA A 32 9.21 0.82 -11.07
C ALA A 32 9.44 1.19 -9.60
N SER A 33 8.71 2.19 -9.12
CA SER A 33 8.82 2.69 -7.76
C SER A 33 7.65 2.22 -6.90
N ILE A 34 8.00 1.79 -5.69
CA ILE A 34 7.10 1.50 -4.60
C ILE A 34 7.38 2.55 -3.53
N ALA A 35 6.35 3.28 -3.10
CA ALA A 35 6.49 4.26 -2.03
C ALA A 35 5.62 3.89 -0.84
N ARG A 36 6.17 3.96 0.37
CA ARG A 36 5.38 3.87 1.58
C ARG A 36 4.80 5.23 1.93
N THR A 37 3.49 5.30 2.16
CA THR A 37 2.78 6.48 2.64
C THR A 37 2.28 6.26 4.08
N HIS A 38 2.39 7.30 4.89
CA HIS A 38 2.09 7.26 6.32
C HIS A 38 0.73 7.87 6.64
N LEU A 39 -0.35 7.13 6.38
CA LEU A 39 -1.69 7.61 6.73
C LEU A 39 -1.98 7.48 8.23
N GLU A 40 -1.15 6.76 8.98
CA GLU A 40 -1.21 6.63 10.43
C GLU A 40 -0.82 7.93 11.16
N HIS A 41 -0.20 8.90 10.50
CA HIS A 41 0.17 10.17 11.11
C HIS A 41 -1.01 11.17 11.14
N ASP A 42 -0.91 12.21 11.98
CA ASP A 42 -1.96 13.23 12.10
C ASP A 42 -2.12 14.05 10.82
N ASN A 43 -1.03 14.25 10.07
CA ASN A 43 -1.00 14.97 8.80
C ASN A 43 -1.18 14.06 7.57
N TRP A 44 -1.89 12.93 7.70
CA TRP A 44 -2.04 11.93 6.65
C TRP A 44 -2.52 12.48 5.28
N ARG A 45 -3.26 13.59 5.26
CA ARG A 45 -3.68 14.24 3.99
C ARG A 45 -2.50 14.81 3.20
N GLU A 46 -1.50 15.34 3.90
CA GLU A 46 -0.26 15.82 3.29
C GLU A 46 0.55 14.63 2.77
N GLN A 47 0.63 13.55 3.55
CA GLN A 47 1.30 12.31 3.16
C GLN A 47 0.66 11.70 1.89
N ALA A 48 -0.67 11.67 1.81
CA ALA A 48 -1.38 11.22 0.63
C ALA A 48 -1.13 12.14 -0.58
N LYS A 49 -1.03 13.46 -0.37
CA LYS A 49 -0.70 14.41 -1.44
C LYS A 49 0.69 14.16 -2.02
N LEU A 50 1.70 13.90 -1.17
CA LEU A 50 3.04 13.54 -1.62
C LEU A 50 3.03 12.29 -2.50
N ALA A 51 2.31 11.24 -2.08
CA ALA A 51 2.19 10.00 -2.85
C ALA A 51 1.48 10.21 -4.19
N LEU A 52 0.41 11.00 -4.23
CA LEU A 52 -0.32 11.35 -5.45
C LEU A 52 0.52 12.22 -6.40
N GLU A 53 1.43 13.02 -5.88
CA GLU A 53 2.36 13.80 -6.69
C GLU A 53 3.50 12.95 -7.24
N LEU A 54 4.02 12.00 -6.44
CA LEU A 54 5.04 11.06 -6.88
C LEU A 54 4.52 10.12 -7.97
N LYS A 55 3.25 9.67 -7.86
CA LYS A 55 2.63 8.65 -8.71
C LYS A 55 3.46 7.37 -8.83
N PRO A 56 3.80 6.72 -7.69
CA PRO A 56 4.48 5.44 -7.73
C PRO A 56 3.58 4.38 -8.38
N LEU A 57 4.17 3.29 -8.87
CA LEU A 57 3.41 2.16 -9.40
C LEU A 57 2.56 1.51 -8.29
N ILE A 58 3.18 1.31 -7.12
CA ILE A 58 2.57 0.74 -5.93
C ILE A 58 2.81 1.68 -4.75
N CYS A 59 1.79 1.85 -3.91
CA CYS A 59 1.90 2.59 -2.68
C CYS A 59 1.54 1.68 -1.49
N GLU A 60 2.52 1.41 -0.64
CA GLU A 60 2.28 0.75 0.64
C GLU A 60 1.66 1.76 1.60
N ALA A 61 0.44 1.49 2.08
CA ALA A 61 -0.25 2.37 3.01
C ALA A 61 -0.22 1.78 4.43
N SER A 62 0.40 2.51 5.35
CA SER A 62 0.19 2.34 6.78
C SER A 62 -0.93 3.29 7.24
N PHE A 63 -1.82 2.84 8.14
CA PHE A 63 -2.97 3.64 8.59
C PHE A 63 -3.39 3.28 10.02
N ARG A 64 -4.07 4.20 10.71
CA ARG A 64 -4.69 3.94 12.04
C ARG A 64 -6.14 3.48 11.91
N ASP A 65 -6.86 4.07 10.97
CA ASP A 65 -8.26 3.77 10.68
C ASP A 65 -8.46 3.64 9.17
N ILE A 66 -9.16 2.58 8.75
CA ILE A 66 -9.53 2.34 7.36
C ILE A 66 -10.36 3.49 6.77
N SER A 67 -11.01 4.31 7.58
CA SER A 67 -11.70 5.53 7.13
C SER A 67 -10.74 6.51 6.43
N GLN A 68 -9.47 6.55 6.84
CA GLN A 68 -8.42 7.37 6.23
C GLN A 68 -8.12 6.88 4.80
N VAL A 69 -8.05 5.56 4.60
CA VAL A 69 -7.89 4.95 3.27
C VAL A 69 -9.13 5.20 2.41
N ASN A 70 -10.33 5.00 2.96
CA ASN A 70 -11.58 5.23 2.23
C ASN A 70 -11.72 6.68 1.75
N ALA A 71 -11.21 7.66 2.51
CA ALA A 71 -11.22 9.06 2.11
C ALA A 71 -10.35 9.34 0.88
N MET A 72 -9.33 8.52 0.61
CA MET A 72 -8.38 8.74 -0.50
C MET A 72 -8.43 7.70 -1.61
N LYS A 73 -9.15 6.59 -1.42
CA LYS A 73 -9.15 5.47 -2.37
C LYS A 73 -9.44 5.89 -3.81
N GLN A 74 -10.37 6.82 -4.01
CA GLN A 74 -10.71 7.31 -5.35
C GLN A 74 -9.57 8.12 -5.96
N HIS A 75 -8.89 8.95 -5.18
CA HIS A 75 -7.75 9.73 -5.65
C HIS A 75 -6.58 8.83 -6.07
N PHE A 76 -6.28 7.78 -5.30
CA PHE A 76 -5.25 6.80 -5.67
C PHE A 76 -5.64 6.01 -6.93
N HIS A 77 -6.89 5.58 -7.02
CA HIS A 77 -7.42 4.90 -8.20
C HIS A 77 -7.32 5.78 -9.46
N ASP A 78 -7.76 7.04 -9.39
CA ASP A 78 -7.73 7.98 -10.52
C ASP A 78 -6.29 8.31 -10.95
N ALA A 79 -5.35 8.30 -9.99
CA ALA A 79 -3.92 8.42 -10.24
C ALA A 79 -3.28 7.12 -10.77
N ARG A 80 -4.05 6.02 -10.90
CA ARG A 80 -3.59 4.68 -11.30
C ARG A 80 -2.49 4.10 -10.39
N ILE A 81 -2.57 4.40 -9.10
CA ILE A 81 -1.65 3.90 -8.08
C ILE A 81 -2.25 2.65 -7.44
N THR A 82 -1.51 1.54 -7.43
CA THR A 82 -1.91 0.30 -6.74
C THR A 82 -1.70 0.47 -5.24
N LEU A 83 -2.70 0.15 -4.41
CA LEU A 83 -2.55 0.16 -2.96
C LEU A 83 -2.11 -1.21 -2.42
N TRP A 84 -1.04 -1.20 -1.63
CA TRP A 84 -0.49 -2.33 -0.87
C TRP A 84 -0.78 -2.15 0.63
N VAL A 85 -1.23 -3.21 1.30
CA VAL A 85 -1.25 -3.30 2.78
C VAL A 85 -0.51 -4.54 3.32
N ASN A 86 0.10 -4.42 4.50
CA ASN A 86 0.66 -5.54 5.25
C ASN A 86 -0.37 -6.06 6.26
N THR A 87 -0.52 -7.38 6.34
CA THR A 87 -1.29 -8.06 7.39
C THR A 87 -0.41 -8.86 8.36
N LEU A 88 0.91 -8.85 8.22
CA LEU A 88 1.80 -9.53 9.18
C LEU A 88 1.64 -8.92 10.58
N ASP A 89 1.43 -9.75 11.60
CA ASP A 89 1.06 -9.32 12.96
C ASP A 89 2.02 -8.27 13.57
N SER A 90 3.29 -8.28 13.18
CA SER A 90 4.32 -7.36 13.68
C SER A 90 4.27 -5.95 13.11
N VAL A 91 3.64 -5.75 11.94
CA VAL A 91 3.68 -4.48 11.19
C VAL A 91 2.32 -4.05 10.64
N ALA A 92 1.28 -4.88 10.76
CA ALA A 92 -0.04 -4.58 10.25
C ALA A 92 -0.67 -3.36 10.92
N SER A 93 -1.58 -2.72 10.17
CA SER A 93 -2.42 -1.67 10.73
C SER A 93 -3.36 -2.25 11.82
N PRO A 94 -3.71 -1.49 12.87
CA PRO A 94 -4.46 -2.01 14.01
C PRO A 94 -5.75 -2.73 13.60
N GLY A 95 -5.91 -3.97 14.04
CA GLY A 95 -7.09 -4.80 13.73
C GLY A 95 -7.11 -5.45 12.33
N PHE A 96 -6.04 -5.29 11.54
CA PHE A 96 -5.92 -5.89 10.21
C PHE A 96 -4.75 -6.87 10.13
N THR A 97 -4.60 -7.71 11.16
CA THR A 97 -3.52 -8.69 11.28
C THR A 97 -3.88 -10.05 10.67
N ASP A 98 -2.89 -10.88 10.41
CA ASP A 98 -3.04 -12.24 9.88
C ASP A 98 -3.74 -13.12 10.90
N SER A 99 -3.40 -12.99 12.19
CA SER A 99 -4.10 -13.70 13.26
C SER A 99 -5.60 -13.37 13.28
N ALA A 100 -5.97 -12.10 13.12
CA ALA A 100 -7.38 -11.70 13.04
C ALA A 100 -8.03 -12.19 11.74
N ALA A 101 -7.29 -12.19 10.62
CA ALA A 101 -7.80 -12.67 9.33
C ALA A 101 -8.07 -14.18 9.33
N LEU A 102 -7.35 -14.97 10.13
CA LEU A 102 -7.61 -16.40 10.27
C LEU A 102 -8.92 -16.69 11.03
N GLU A 103 -9.34 -15.79 11.91
CA GLU A 103 -10.61 -15.89 12.64
C GLU A 103 -11.78 -15.38 11.79
N ASP A 104 -11.63 -14.22 11.15
CA ASP A 104 -12.62 -13.62 10.26
C ASP A 104 -11.95 -12.98 9.02
N PRO A 105 -11.76 -13.77 7.94
CA PRO A 105 -11.16 -13.28 6.69
C PRO A 105 -11.93 -12.12 6.06
N GLY A 106 -13.26 -12.07 6.24
CA GLY A 106 -14.13 -11.07 5.66
C GLY A 106 -14.03 -9.71 6.36
N ALA A 107 -13.81 -9.72 7.67
CA ALA A 107 -13.58 -8.52 8.48
C ALA A 107 -12.20 -7.91 8.27
N VAL A 108 -11.19 -8.71 7.92
CA VAL A 108 -9.83 -8.26 7.62
C VAL A 108 -9.58 -8.13 6.12
N TRP A 109 -9.23 -9.22 5.42
CA TRP A 109 -8.88 -9.18 3.99
C TRP A 109 -10.04 -8.66 3.14
N GLY A 110 -11.27 -9.12 3.38
CA GLY A 110 -12.44 -8.62 2.65
C GLY A 110 -12.64 -7.11 2.81
N ARG A 111 -12.41 -6.58 4.01
CA ARG A 111 -12.54 -5.13 4.29
C ARG A 111 -11.42 -4.32 3.64
N LEU A 112 -10.19 -4.84 3.62
CA LEU A 112 -9.06 -4.24 2.92
C LEU A 112 -9.32 -4.16 1.40
N LEU A 113 -9.78 -5.26 0.79
CA LEU A 113 -10.13 -5.31 -0.63
C LEU A 113 -11.22 -4.27 -0.97
N ARG A 114 -12.28 -4.18 -0.16
CA ARG A 114 -13.34 -3.16 -0.32
C ARG A 114 -12.86 -1.72 -0.14
N ALA A 115 -11.81 -1.52 0.65
CA ALA A 115 -11.19 -0.21 0.83
C ALA A 115 -10.32 0.21 -0.37
N GLY A 116 -10.04 -0.69 -1.31
CA GLY A 116 -9.29 -0.43 -2.54
C GLY A 116 -7.88 -1.01 -2.57
N PHE A 117 -7.49 -1.76 -1.53
CA PHE A 117 -6.23 -2.51 -1.57
C PHE A 117 -6.32 -3.63 -2.61
N SER A 118 -5.28 -3.76 -3.42
CA SER A 118 -5.16 -4.77 -4.47
C SER A 118 -3.87 -5.59 -4.36
N ALA A 119 -2.96 -5.19 -3.48
CA ALA A 119 -1.83 -6.00 -3.03
C ALA A 119 -1.91 -6.17 -1.50
N ILE A 120 -1.74 -7.40 -1.02
CA ILE A 120 -1.70 -7.75 0.40
C ILE A 120 -0.45 -8.59 0.64
N GLN A 121 0.42 -8.14 1.56
CA GLN A 121 1.52 -8.96 2.07
C GLN A 121 1.08 -9.69 3.34
N THR A 122 1.22 -11.01 3.36
CA THR A 122 0.75 -11.90 4.44
C THR A 122 1.72 -13.07 4.65
N ASP A 123 1.83 -13.56 5.88
CA ASP A 123 2.49 -14.84 6.21
C ASP A 123 1.53 -16.03 6.04
N LYS A 124 0.24 -15.78 5.79
CA LYS A 124 -0.83 -16.77 5.68
C LYS A 124 -1.33 -16.94 4.24
N MET A 125 -0.41 -16.99 3.28
CA MET A 125 -0.71 -17.03 1.85
C MET A 125 -1.71 -18.12 1.43
N ALA A 126 -1.61 -19.32 2.02
CA ALA A 126 -2.55 -20.41 1.72
C ALA A 126 -4.00 -20.10 2.18
N ALA A 127 -4.15 -19.46 3.34
CA ALA A 127 -5.45 -19.04 3.85
C ALA A 127 -6.01 -17.85 3.05
N LEU A 128 -5.16 -16.87 2.70
CA LEU A 128 -5.57 -15.77 1.83
C LEU A 128 -6.07 -16.29 0.47
N ARG A 129 -5.33 -17.21 -0.16
CA ARG A 129 -5.77 -17.84 -1.42
C ARG A 129 -7.12 -18.52 -1.29
N SER A 130 -7.30 -19.31 -0.23
CA SER A 130 -8.57 -20.01 0.04
C SER A 130 -9.72 -19.02 0.21
N PHE A 131 -9.50 -17.90 0.91
CA PHE A 131 -10.49 -16.84 1.04
C PHE A 131 -10.81 -16.17 -0.30
N LEU A 132 -9.80 -15.83 -1.10
CA LEU A 132 -10.01 -15.21 -2.43
C LEU A 132 -10.84 -16.11 -3.36
N ASP A 133 -10.64 -17.43 -3.30
CA ASP A 133 -11.43 -18.39 -4.06
C ASP A 133 -12.92 -18.40 -3.65
N THR A 134 -13.28 -17.91 -2.45
CA THR A 134 -14.69 -17.76 -2.02
C THR A 134 -15.39 -16.51 -2.54
N LEU A 135 -14.65 -15.58 -3.16
CA LEU A 135 -15.20 -14.32 -3.68
C LEU A 135 -15.68 -14.42 -5.14
N HIS A 136 -15.48 -15.59 -5.78
CA HIS A 136 -15.91 -15.92 -7.14
C HIS A 136 -17.26 -16.66 -7.12
#